data_AF-A0A9N8MM19-F1
#
_entry.id   AF-A0A9N8MM19-F1
#
_cell.length_a   1.000
_cell.length_b   1.000
_cell.length_c   1.000
_cell.angle_alpha   90.00
_cell.angle_beta   90.00
_cell.angle_gamma   90.00
#
_symmetry.space_group_name_H-M   'P 1'
#
loop_
_entity.id
_entity.type
_entity.pdbx_description
1 polymer ?
#
loop_
_entity_poly.entity_id
_entity_poly.type
_entity_poly.pdbx_seq_one_letter_code
_entity_poly.pdbx_strand_id
1 'polypeptide(L)'
;MRFFPYLSRDEFGYYSKTPSRRFGEYLDGLEIRDRQKVFHSFRSTSNNCLKQSGVDEETRCQFIGHKHDTVNSRDYSDPHTLEYLLNNVARKLIYPNIDFLALV
;
A
#
# COMPACT_ATOMS: atom_id res chain seq x y z
N MET A 1 7.58 9.64 -17.51
CA MET A 1 8.16 8.28 -17.46
C MET A 1 7.06 7.33 -17.00
N ARG A 2 6.81 6.24 -17.72
CA ARG A 2 5.69 5.32 -17.43
C ARG A 2 6.29 3.97 -17.02
N PHE A 3 6.20 3.62 -15.74
CA PHE A 3 6.84 2.42 -15.18
C PHE A 3 6.24 1.13 -15.76
N PHE A 4 4.95 1.14 -16.11
CA PHE A 4 4.23 0.00 -16.69
C PHE A 4 3.64 0.39 -18.05
N PRO A 5 4.44 0.30 -19.14
CA PRO A 5 4.00 0.74 -20.47
C PRO A 5 2.87 -0.13 -21.05
N TYR A 6 2.73 -1.37 -20.57
CA TYR A 6 1.72 -2.33 -21.01
C TYR A 6 0.33 -2.13 -20.38
N LEU A 7 0.17 -1.21 -19.42
CA LEU A 7 -1.14 -0.92 -18.84
C LEU A 7 -1.96 -0.03 -19.77
N SER A 8 -2.99 -0.61 -20.37
CA SER A 8 -4.01 0.11 -21.14
C SER A 8 -4.95 0.89 -20.23
N ARG A 9 -5.39 2.06 -20.69
CA ARG A 9 -6.47 2.82 -20.05
C ARG A 9 -7.80 2.08 -20.23
N ASP A 10 -8.66 2.15 -19.24
CA ASP A 10 -10.08 1.83 -19.42
C ASP A 10 -10.83 3.00 -20.09
N GLU A 11 -12.13 2.79 -20.34
CA GLU A 11 -13.04 3.77 -20.94
C GLU A 11 -13.11 5.10 -20.15
N PHE A 12 -12.79 5.07 -18.86
CA PHE A 12 -12.79 6.23 -17.96
C PHE A 12 -11.39 6.84 -17.78
N GLY A 13 -10.38 6.33 -18.49
CA GLY A 13 -9.00 6.81 -18.41
C GLY A 13 -8.17 6.27 -17.24
N TYR A 14 -8.71 5.34 -16.44
CA TYR A 14 -8.00 4.73 -15.31
C TYR A 14 -7.17 3.51 -15.75
N TYR A 15 -6.09 3.24 -15.02
CA TYR A 15 -5.23 2.07 -15.21
C TYR A 15 -5.49 0.94 -14.21
N SER A 16 -6.42 1.14 -13.27
CA SER A 16 -6.63 0.25 -12.12
C SER A 16 -7.45 -0.99 -12.45
N LYS A 17 -8.31 -0.95 -13.47
CA LYS A 17 -9.25 -2.03 -13.81
C LYS A 17 -8.53 -3.33 -14.18
N THR A 18 -7.61 -3.28 -15.14
CA THR A 18 -6.85 -4.46 -15.63
C THR A 18 -6.02 -5.15 -14.54
N PRO A 19 -5.17 -4.46 -13.77
CA PRO A 19 -4.41 -5.11 -12.71
C PRO A 19 -5.34 -5.68 -11.65
N SER A 20 -6.37 -4.94 -11.21
CA SER A 20 -7.33 -5.42 -10.20
C SER A 20 -8.01 -6.72 -10.61
N ARG A 21 -8.43 -6.82 -11.87
CA ARG A 21 -9.04 -8.03 -12.42
C ARG A 21 -8.05 -9.20 -12.42
N ARG A 22 -6.84 -8.99 -12.93
CA ARG A 22 -5.79 -10.04 -12.99
C ARG A 22 -5.42 -10.58 -11.62
N PHE A 23 -5.44 -9.73 -10.60
CA PHE A 23 -5.19 -10.17 -9.23
C PHE A 23 -6.34 -10.99 -8.66
N GLY A 24 -7.60 -10.63 -8.94
CA GLY A 24 -8.74 -11.47 -8.62
C GLY A 24 -8.63 -12.85 -9.27
N GLU A 25 -8.35 -12.89 -10.58
CA GLU A 25 -8.13 -14.14 -11.33
C GLU A 25 -6.97 -14.97 -10.75
N TYR A 26 -5.89 -14.31 -10.30
CA TYR A 26 -4.76 -14.97 -9.65
C TYR A 26 -5.14 -15.59 -8.29
N LEU A 27 -5.89 -14.86 -7.46
CA LEU A 27 -6.37 -15.36 -6.17
C LEU A 27 -7.36 -16.51 -6.33
N ASP A 28 -8.22 -16.46 -7.34
CA ASP A 28 -9.14 -17.55 -7.68
C ASP A 28 -8.37 -18.83 -8.01
N GLY A 29 -7.25 -18.72 -8.72
CA GLY A 29 -6.34 -19.84 -9.02
C GLY A 29 -5.63 -20.41 -7.78
N LEU A 30 -5.46 -19.61 -6.72
CA LEU A 30 -4.93 -20.04 -5.42
C LEU A 30 -6.03 -20.50 -4.44
N GLU A 31 -7.28 -20.58 -4.90
CA GLU A 31 -8.46 -20.89 -4.09
C GLU A 31 -8.72 -19.91 -2.93
N ILE A 32 -8.15 -18.69 -3.00
CA ILE A 32 -8.37 -17.62 -2.03
C ILE A 32 -9.64 -16.86 -2.41
N ARG A 33 -10.78 -17.31 -1.86
CA ARG A 33 -12.12 -16.77 -2.20
C ARG A 33 -12.64 -15.70 -1.23
N ASP A 34 -11.80 -15.25 -0.31
CA ASP A 34 -12.19 -14.21 0.65
C ASP A 34 -12.31 -12.85 -0.07
N ARG A 35 -13.55 -12.33 -0.13
CA ARG A 35 -13.89 -11.06 -0.77
C ARG A 35 -13.18 -9.85 -0.16
N GLN A 36 -12.65 -9.98 1.06
CA GLN A 36 -11.88 -8.93 1.71
C GLN A 36 -10.41 -8.90 1.25
N LYS A 37 -9.91 -9.97 0.63
CA LYS A 37 -8.51 -10.10 0.15
C LYS A 37 -8.33 -9.51 -1.25
N VAL A 38 -8.67 -8.24 -1.41
CA VAL A 38 -8.45 -7.48 -2.65
C VAL A 38 -7.13 -6.72 -2.61
N PHE A 39 -6.72 -6.03 -3.68
CA PHE A 39 -5.50 -5.21 -3.66
C PHE A 39 -5.42 -4.24 -2.48
N HIS A 40 -6.56 -3.66 -2.08
CA HIS A 40 -6.62 -2.75 -0.93
C HIS A 40 -6.27 -3.44 0.39
N SER A 41 -6.44 -4.77 0.50
CA SER A 41 -6.08 -5.53 1.69
C SER A 41 -4.57 -5.54 1.97
N PHE A 42 -3.72 -5.39 0.95
CA PHE A 42 -2.28 -5.21 1.15
C PHE A 42 -2.00 -3.92 1.90
N ARG A 43 -2.64 -2.81 1.49
CA ARG A 43 -2.51 -1.52 2.14
C ARG A 43 -2.91 -1.59 3.63
N SER A 44 -4.02 -2.28 3.92
CA SER A 44 -4.46 -2.52 5.30
C SER A 44 -3.47 -3.39 6.08
N THR A 45 -2.94 -4.45 5.45
CA THR A 45 -1.90 -5.30 6.04
C THR A 45 -0.64 -4.50 6.35
N SER A 46 -0.13 -3.69 5.41
CA SER A 46 1.03 -2.83 5.62
C SER A 46 0.80 -1.84 6.78
N ASN A 47 -0.40 -1.24 6.85
CA ASN A 47 -0.79 -0.36 7.94
C ASN A 47 -0.74 -1.07 9.29
N ASN A 48 -1.28 -2.30 9.36
CA ASN A 48 -1.27 -3.10 10.58
C ASN A 48 0.14 -3.54 10.97
N CYS A 49 0.99 -3.95 10.02
CA CYS A 49 2.40 -4.26 10.28
C CYS A 49 3.13 -3.05 10.87
N LEU A 50 2.98 -1.87 10.28
CA LEU A 50 3.60 -0.63 10.79
C LEU A 50 3.06 -0.24 12.17
N LYS A 51 1.77 -0.45 12.43
CA LYS A 51 1.18 -0.26 13.76
C LYS A 51 1.79 -1.20 14.79
N GLN A 52 1.97 -2.46 14.45
CA GLN A 52 2.60 -3.46 15.32
C GLN A 52 4.09 -3.17 15.54
N SER A 53 4.77 -2.57 14.56
CA SER A 53 6.16 -2.10 14.68
C SER A 53 6.31 -0.76 15.44
N GLY A 54 5.23 -0.22 16.01
CA GLY A 54 5.27 0.99 16.83
C GLY A 54 5.46 2.29 16.04
N VAL A 55 5.04 2.35 14.78
CA VAL A 55 5.05 3.60 13.98
C VAL A 55 3.79 4.42 14.30
N ASP A 56 3.98 5.72 14.52
CA ASP A 56 2.91 6.68 14.77
C ASP A 56 1.90 6.74 13.62
N GLU A 57 0.66 7.09 13.96
CA GLU A 57 -0.45 7.08 12.99
C GLU A 57 -0.27 8.11 11.87
N GLU A 58 0.17 9.32 12.21
CA GLU A 58 0.43 10.39 11.24
C GLU A 58 1.49 9.97 10.22
N THR A 59 2.63 9.48 10.72
CA THR A 59 3.74 9.02 9.88
C THR A 59 3.34 7.86 8.98
N ARG A 60 2.59 6.88 9.52
CA ARG A 60 2.03 5.77 8.76
C ARG A 60 1.04 6.23 7.69
N CYS A 61 0.14 7.16 8.02
CA CYS A 61 -0.83 7.69 7.08
C CYS A 61 -0.16 8.46 5.94
N GLN A 62 0.86 9.28 6.24
CA GLN A 62 1.65 9.95 5.21
C GLN A 62 2.36 8.94 4.30
N PHE A 63 2.98 7.89 4.86
CA PHE A 63 3.68 6.86 4.08
C PHE A 63 2.77 6.06 3.14
N ILE A 64 1.61 5.64 3.65
CA ILE A 64 0.63 4.84 2.89
C ILE A 64 -0.14 5.77 1.92
N GLY A 65 -0.08 7.08 2.11
CA GLY A 65 -0.82 8.07 1.33
C GLY A 65 -2.31 8.03 1.67
N HIS A 66 -2.65 7.95 2.96
CA HIS A 66 -4.02 8.10 3.44
C HIS A 66 -4.29 9.58 3.60
N LYS A 67 -5.38 10.09 3.02
CA LYS A 67 -5.77 11.49 3.23
C LYS A 67 -6.19 11.65 4.69
N HIS A 68 -5.57 12.59 5.40
CA HIS A 68 -6.11 13.07 6.67
C HIS A 68 -7.34 13.94 6.37
N ASP A 69 -8.52 13.48 6.77
CA ASP A 69 -9.78 14.25 6.71
C ASP A 69 -9.98 15.16 7.93
N THR A 70 -9.03 15.20 8.87
CA THR A 70 -9.06 16.11 10.01
C THR A 70 -8.54 17.48 9.65
N VAL A 71 -9.42 18.49 9.75
CA VAL A 71 -9.16 19.91 9.48
C VAL A 71 -7.91 20.43 10.22
N ASN A 72 -7.64 19.93 11.43
CA ASN A 72 -6.47 20.34 12.23
C ASN A 72 -5.11 19.83 11.72
N SER A 73 -5.05 18.71 10.99
CA SER A 73 -3.78 18.17 10.46
C SER A 73 -3.39 18.82 9.14
N ARG A 74 -4.32 19.54 8.50
CA ARG A 74 -4.10 20.19 7.20
C ARG A 74 -3.29 21.48 7.29
N ASP A 75 -3.33 22.14 8.45
CA ASP A 75 -2.74 23.47 8.65
C ASP A 75 -1.38 23.45 9.37
N TYR A 76 -1.00 22.36 10.06
CA TYR A 76 0.19 22.34 10.94
C TYR A 76 1.16 21.16 10.76
N SER A 77 0.85 20.17 9.93
CA SER A 77 1.76 19.05 9.68
C SER A 77 2.66 19.36 8.47
N ASP A 78 3.90 19.74 8.72
CA ASP A 78 4.92 19.69 7.67
C ASP A 78 5.07 18.23 7.21
N PRO A 79 4.96 17.94 5.89
CA PRO A 79 5.12 16.59 5.40
C PRO A 79 6.50 16.05 5.75
N HIS A 80 6.56 14.81 6.23
CA HIS A 80 7.84 14.17 6.51
C HIS A 80 8.70 14.10 5.25
N THR A 81 9.99 14.33 5.41
CA THR A 81 10.94 14.15 4.30
C THR A 81 10.98 12.69 3.86
N LEU A 82 11.35 12.44 2.60
CA LEU A 82 11.50 11.09 2.07
C LEU A 82 12.48 10.26 2.92
N GLU A 83 13.56 10.87 3.38
CA GLU A 83 14.56 10.23 4.24
C GLU A 83 13.97 9.83 5.60
N TYR A 84 13.12 10.66 6.19
CA TYR A 84 12.42 10.33 7.42
C TYR A 84 11.49 9.14 7.21
N LEU A 85 10.69 9.14 6.14
CA LEU A 85 9.79 8.03 5.80
C LEU A 85 10.55 6.73 5.53
N LEU A 86 11.70 6.79 4.85
CA LEU A 86 12.55 5.64 4.61
C LEU A 86 13.05 5.03 5.92
N ASN A 87 13.67 5.85 6.78
CA ASN A 87 14.31 5.38 7.99
C ASN A 87 13.33 4.99 9.10
N ASN A 88 12.19 5.67 9.19
CA ASN A 88 11.24 5.49 10.29
C ASN A 88 10.04 4.61 9.94
N VAL A 89 9.76 4.38 8.66
CA VAL A 89 8.59 3.61 8.21
C VAL A 89 8.99 2.43 7.34
N ALA A 90 9.60 2.69 6.18
CA ALA A 90 9.88 1.63 5.19
C ALA A 90 10.76 0.52 5.77
N ARG A 91 11.79 0.87 6.55
CA ARG A 91 12.66 -0.10 7.22
C ARG A 91 11.98 -0.91 8.32
N LYS A 92 10.85 -0.42 8.86
CA LYS A 92 10.06 -1.08 9.91
C LYS A 92 8.90 -1.90 9.34
N LEU A 93 8.66 -1.84 8.03
CA LEU A 93 7.63 -2.61 7.36
C LEU A 93 8.13 -4.04 7.14
N ILE A 94 7.94 -4.89 8.14
CA ILE A 94 8.30 -6.30 8.10
C ILE A 94 7.03 -7.13 7.93
N TYR A 95 7.03 -8.01 6.94
CA TYR A 95 5.99 -9.02 6.77
C TYR A 95 6.47 -10.34 7.38
N PRO A 96 5.97 -10.73 8.56
CA PRO A 96 6.54 -11.85 9.32
C PRO A 96 6.43 -13.21 8.59
N ASN A 97 5.47 -13.34 7.67
CA ASN A 97 5.21 -14.57 6.92
C ASN A 97 5.74 -14.52 5.49
N ILE A 98 6.55 -13.53 5.13
CA ILE A 98 7.14 -13.41 3.80
C ILE A 98 8.65 -13.35 3.95
N ASP A 99 9.32 -14.41 3.48
CA ASP A 99 10.75 -14.38 3.28
C ASP A 99 11.07 -13.82 1.89
N PHE A 100 11.47 -12.55 1.85
CA PHE A 100 11.85 -11.90 0.60
C PHE A 100 13.18 -12.40 0.03
N LEU A 101 14.02 -13.06 0.84
CA LEU A 101 15.27 -13.65 0.36
C LEU A 101 15.03 -14.98 -0.36
N ALA A 102 13.92 -15.66 -0.05
CA ALA A 102 13.52 -16.90 -0.74
C ALA A 102 12.91 -16.66 -2.14
N LEU A 103 12.70 -15.41 -2.55
CA LEU A 103 12.06 -15.01 -3.81
C LEU A 103 13.05 -14.53 -4.89
N VAL A 104 14.36 -14.52 -4.61
CA VAL A 104 15.45 -14.09 -5.50
C VAL A 104 16.25 -15.30 -5.96
#